data_AF-A0A4D7CX59-F1
#
_entry.id   AF-A0A4D7CX59-F1
#
_cell.length_a   1.000
_cell.length_b   1.000
_cell.length_c   1.000
_cell.angle_alpha   90.00
_cell.angle_beta   90.00
_cell.angle_gamma   90.00
#
_symmetry.space_group_name_H-M   'P 1'
#
loop_
_entity.id
_entity.type
_entity.pdbx_description
1 polymer ?
#
loop_
_entity_poly.entity_id
_entity_poly.type
_entity_poly.pdbx_seq_one_letter_code
_entity_poly.pdbx_strand_id
1 'polypeptide(L)'
;MIRVLLLFLMAMLVAIALLLKTKAKGIAQVAGSEQAKISIEKLFKSFSISLIILAILGLVFVYFNSKATALIYIAIIMLTSAFYSISLAKQIDSK
;
A
#
# COMPACT_ATOMS: atom_id res chain seq x y z
N MET A 1 23.08 -8.64 -1.19
CA MET A 1 21.75 -9.10 -1.66
C MET A 1 20.59 -8.41 -0.97
N ILE A 2 20.50 -8.40 0.37
CA ILE A 2 19.33 -7.83 1.09
C ILE A 2 19.09 -6.34 0.82
N ARG A 3 20.14 -5.51 0.73
CA ARG A 3 19.99 -4.09 0.34
C ARG A 3 19.32 -3.91 -1.02
N VAL A 4 19.74 -4.70 -2.01
CA VAL A 4 19.19 -4.64 -3.38
C VAL A 4 17.71 -5.04 -3.37
N LEU A 5 17.36 -6.08 -2.61
CA LEU A 5 15.98 -6.50 -2.41
C LEU A 5 15.13 -5.37 -1.80
N LEU A 6 15.61 -4.71 -0.75
CA LEU A 6 14.89 -3.60 -0.10
C LEU A 6 14.71 -2.41 -1.05
N LEU A 7 15.75 -2.04 -1.80
CA LEU A 7 15.66 -0.97 -2.80
C LEU A 7 14.65 -1.29 -3.91
N PHE A 8 14.65 -2.54 -4.40
CA PHE A 8 13.66 -3.01 -5.37
C PHE A 8 12.24 -2.94 -4.80
N LEU A 9 12.06 -3.42 -3.56
CA LEU A 9 10.77 -3.39 -2.88
C LEU A 9 10.24 -1.96 -2.74
N MET A 10 11.11 -1.02 -2.36
CA MET A 10 10.76 0.40 -2.25
C MET A 10 10.34 1.00 -3.59
N ALA A 11 11.09 0.73 -4.66
CA ALA A 11 10.72 1.17 -6.00
C ALA A 11 9.35 0.61 -6.42
N MET A 12 9.09 -0.66 -6.08
CA MET A 12 7.81 -1.31 -6.33
C MET A 12 6.66 -0.66 -5.54
N LEU A 13 6.86 -0.34 -4.25
CA LEU A 13 5.87 0.36 -3.43
C LEU A 13 5.51 1.72 -4.02
N VAL A 14 6.52 2.49 -4.47
CA VAL A 14 6.30 3.80 -5.12
C VAL A 14 5.54 3.63 -6.43
N ALA A 15 5.91 2.66 -7.27
CA ALA A 15 5.20 2.38 -8.52
C ALA A 15 3.73 2.03 -8.27
N ILE A 16 3.45 1.15 -7.31
CA ILE A 16 2.08 0.78 -6.92
C ILE A 16 1.32 1.99 -6.39
N ALA A 17 1.94 2.83 -5.55
CA ALA A 17 1.31 4.03 -5.01
C ALA A 17 0.90 5.02 -6.12
N LEU A 18 1.76 5.22 -7.14
CA LEU A 18 1.47 6.07 -8.29
C LEU A 18 0.36 5.50 -9.18
N LEU A 19 0.37 4.18 -9.42
CA LEU A 19 -0.70 3.50 -10.16
C LEU A 19 -2.03 3.62 -9.44
N LEU A 20 -2.07 3.39 -8.13
CA LEU A 20 -3.25 3.58 -7.30
C LEU A 20 -3.77 5.02 -7.37
N LYS A 21 -2.89 6.02 -7.27
CA LYS A 21 -3.28 7.42 -7.33
C LYS A 21 -3.91 7.79 -8.68
N THR A 22 -3.43 7.23 -9.78
CA THR A 22 -3.95 7.52 -11.14
C THR A 22 -5.18 6.69 -11.50
N LYS A 23 -5.28 5.45 -11.03
CA LYS A 23 -6.37 4.51 -11.36
C LYS A 23 -7.47 4.41 -10.31
N ALA A 24 -7.32 5.02 -9.13
CA ALA A 24 -8.31 4.95 -8.04
C ALA A 24 -9.72 5.30 -8.49
N LYS A 25 -9.89 6.34 -9.31
CA LYS A 25 -11.21 6.75 -9.83
C LYS A 25 -11.85 5.68 -10.71
N GLY A 26 -11.06 5.04 -11.58
CA GLY A 26 -11.55 3.97 -12.45
C GLY A 26 -11.92 2.71 -11.68
N ILE A 27 -11.16 2.37 -10.64
CA ILE A 27 -11.47 1.22 -9.77
C ILE A 27 -12.72 1.51 -8.93
N ALA A 28 -12.82 2.72 -8.38
CA ALA A 28 -13.98 3.15 -7.60
C ALA A 28 -15.26 3.15 -8.46
N GLN A 29 -15.21 3.51 -9.75
CA GLN A 29 -16.39 3.51 -10.62
C GLN A 29 -17.08 2.15 -10.77
N VAL A 30 -16.36 1.04 -10.56
CA VAL A 30 -16.90 -0.33 -10.61
C VAL A 30 -17.65 -0.69 -9.31
N ALA A 31 -17.50 0.09 -8.24
CA ALA A 31 -18.27 -0.08 -7.01
C ALA A 31 -19.69 0.48 -7.20
N GLY A 32 -20.71 -0.35 -6.93
CA GLY A 32 -22.08 -0.08 -7.37
C GLY A 32 -22.73 1.19 -6.81
N SER A 33 -22.57 1.49 -5.52
CA SER A 33 -23.23 2.63 -4.86
C SER A 33 -22.32 3.86 -4.78
N GLU A 34 -22.85 5.07 -4.96
CA GLU A 34 -22.06 6.32 -4.91
C GLU A 34 -21.30 6.50 -3.58
N GLN A 35 -21.93 6.13 -2.45
CA GLN A 35 -21.29 6.14 -1.14
C GLN A 35 -20.08 5.19 -1.06
N ALA A 36 -20.18 4.00 -1.67
CA ALA A 36 -19.07 3.06 -1.75
C ALA A 36 -17.96 3.57 -2.67
N LYS A 37 -18.29 4.24 -3.78
CA LYS A 37 -17.29 4.86 -4.69
C LYS A 37 -16.41 5.86 -3.94
N ILE A 38 -17.03 6.78 -3.19
CA ILE A 38 -16.32 7.81 -2.42
C ILE A 38 -15.44 7.17 -1.33
N SER A 39 -15.99 6.17 -0.62
CA SER A 39 -15.27 5.47 0.45
C SER A 39 -14.06 4.69 -0.08
N ILE A 40 -14.22 4.01 -1.22
CA ILE A 40 -13.18 3.22 -1.88
C ILE A 40 -12.10 4.14 -2.46
N GLU A 41 -12.46 5.26 -3.08
CA GLU A 41 -11.49 6.26 -3.55
C GLU A 41 -10.65 6.82 -2.39
N LYS A 42 -11.30 7.14 -1.26
CA LYS A 42 -10.60 7.60 -0.05
C LYS A 42 -9.68 6.51 0.51
N LEU A 43 -10.11 5.25 0.50
CA LEU A 43 -9.32 4.11 0.94
C LEU A 43 -8.08 3.92 0.07
N PHE A 44 -8.22 3.96 -1.26
CA PHE A 44 -7.08 3.86 -2.18
C PHE A 44 -6.12 5.05 -2.07
N LYS A 45 -6.63 6.26 -1.87
CA LYS A 45 -5.80 7.44 -1.63
C LYS A 45 -5.00 7.31 -0.33
N SER A 46 -5.65 6.86 0.74
CA SER A 46 -4.99 6.58 2.03
C SER A 46 -3.94 5.49 1.88
N PHE A 47 -4.26 4.41 1.17
CA PHE A 47 -3.32 3.31 0.91
C PHE A 47 -2.09 3.78 0.13
N SER A 48 -2.28 4.58 -0.94
CA SER A 48 -1.19 5.19 -1.71
C SER A 48 -0.25 6.02 -0.82
N ILE A 49 -0.82 6.83 0.09
CA ILE A 49 -0.03 7.61 1.06
C ILE A 49 0.74 6.68 2.01
N SER A 50 0.09 5.64 2.56
CA SER A 50 0.75 4.65 3.42
C SER A 50 1.91 3.95 2.71
N LEU A 51 1.76 3.59 1.43
CA LEU A 51 2.83 2.98 0.64
C LEU A 51 4.02 3.93 0.42
N ILE A 52 3.77 5.24 0.20
CA ILE A 52 4.82 6.25 0.10
C ILE A 52 5.55 6.40 1.45
N ILE A 53 4.82 6.45 2.57
CA ILE A 53 5.42 6.50 3.90
C ILE A 53 6.28 5.26 4.15
N LEU A 54 5.79 4.07 3.80
CA LEU A 54 6.55 2.83 3.91
C LEU A 54 7.79 2.83 3.02
N ALA A 55 7.72 3.37 1.81
CA ALA A 55 8.89 3.53 0.96
C ALA A 55 9.94 4.46 1.59
N ILE A 56 9.53 5.61 2.15
CA ILE A 56 10.45 6.52 2.85
C ILE A 56 11.05 5.85 4.10
N LEU A 57 10.22 5.16 4.89
CA LEU A 57 10.65 4.39 6.06
C LEU A 57 11.68 3.31 5.65
N GLY A 58 11.51 2.72 4.46
CA GLY A 58 12.43 1.75 3.87
C GLY A 58 13.87 2.26 3.75
N LEU A 59 14.08 3.57 3.54
CA LEU A 59 15.44 4.15 3.53
C LEU A 59 16.16 3.94 4.87
N VAL A 60 15.42 4.08 5.98
CA VAL A 60 15.95 3.85 7.33
C VAL A 60 16.32 2.37 7.49
N PHE A 61 15.48 1.45 7.03
CA PHE A 61 15.76 0.01 7.09
C PHE A 61 16.93 -0.43 6.21
N VAL A 62 17.13 0.21 5.05
CA VAL A 62 18.30 0.00 4.17
C VAL A 62 19.60 0.41 4.86
N TYR A 63 19.58 1.49 5.66
CA TYR A 63 20.74 1.97 6.39
C TYR A 63 21.24 0.94 7.42
N PHE A 64 20.35 0.39 8.25
CA PHE A 64 20.70 -0.64 9.24
C PHE A 64 21.15 -1.97 8.62
N ASN A 65 20.62 -2.33 7.44
CA ASN A 65 21.04 -3.50 6.65
C ASN A 65 21.17 -4.82 7.44
N SER A 66 20.28 -5.08 8.40
CA SER A 66 20.21 -6.35 9.10
C SER A 66 19.11 -7.25 8.52
N LYS A 67 19.32 -8.57 8.58
CA LYS A 67 18.30 -9.55 8.20
C LYS A 67 17.01 -9.37 9.01
N ALA A 68 17.15 -9.14 10.31
CA ALA A 68 16.03 -8.94 11.22
C ALA A 68 15.24 -7.67 10.86
N THR A 69 15.93 -6.56 10.57
CA THR A 69 15.27 -5.30 10.21
C THR A 69 14.55 -5.41 8.87
N ALA A 70 15.12 -6.11 7.88
CA ALA A 70 14.45 -6.38 6.61
C ALA A 70 13.17 -7.22 6.79
N LEU A 71 13.21 -8.25 7.64
CA LEU A 71 12.03 -9.07 7.96
C LEU A 71 10.93 -8.25 8.65
N ILE A 72 11.30 -7.41 9.62
CA ILE A 72 10.36 -6.51 10.30
C ILE A 72 9.72 -5.56 9.28
N TYR A 73 10.51 -4.98 8.39
CA TYR A 73 10.00 -4.08 7.35
C TYR A 73 9.00 -4.77 6.42
N ILE A 74 9.32 -5.97 5.94
CA ILE A 74 8.42 -6.77 5.11
C ILE A 74 7.13 -7.12 5.88
N ALA A 75 7.24 -7.48 7.16
CA ALA A 75 6.08 -7.76 8.01
C ALA A 75 5.16 -6.54 8.15
N ILE A 76 5.71 -5.35 8.36
CA ILE A 76 4.93 -4.10 8.42
C ILE A 76 4.18 -3.84 7.11
N ILE A 77 4.83 -4.08 5.96
CA ILE A 77 4.19 -3.94 4.64
C ILE A 77 3.05 -4.94 4.47
N MET A 78 3.25 -6.19 4.87
CA MET A 78 2.21 -7.22 4.80
C MET A 78 1.02 -6.86 5.69
N LEU A 79 1.26 -6.44 6.93
CA LEU A 79 0.20 -6.03 7.85
C LEU A 79 -0.59 -4.84 7.33
N THR A 80 0.10 -3.83 6.78
CA THR A 80 -0.53 -2.66 6.17
C THR A 80 -1.39 -3.07 4.98
N SER A 81 -0.87 -3.92 4.11
CA SER A 81 -1.60 -4.41 2.92
C SER A 81 -2.83 -5.23 3.32
N ALA A 82 -2.70 -6.12 4.32
CA ALA A 82 -3.80 -6.90 4.85
C ALA A 82 -4.90 -6.02 5.46
N PHE A 83 -4.52 -4.99 6.24
CA PHE A 83 -5.46 -4.04 6.83
C PHE A 83 -6.31 -3.33 5.77
N TYR A 84 -5.67 -2.83 4.70
CA TYR A 84 -6.38 -2.18 3.60
C TYR A 84 -7.20 -3.18 2.78
N SER A 85 -6.72 -4.40 2.58
CA SER A 85 -7.47 -5.47 1.90
C SER A 85 -8.75 -5.82 2.64
N ILE A 86 -8.70 -5.97 3.96
CA ILE A 86 -9.87 -6.24 4.80
C ILE A 86 -10.85 -5.05 4.76
N SER A 87 -10.33 -3.83 4.86
CA SER A 87 -11.16 -2.62 4.79
C SER A 87 -11.85 -2.46 3.44
N LEU A 88 -11.17 -2.82 2.35
CA LEU A 88 -11.75 -2.83 1.00
C LEU A 88 -12.86 -3.89 0.90
N ALA A 89 -12.60 -5.13 1.36
CA ALA A 89 -13.58 -6.21 1.34
C ALA A 89 -14.87 -5.82 2.07
N LYS A 90 -14.75 -5.21 3.27
CA LYS A 90 -15.90 -4.70 4.04
C LYS A 90 -16.72 -3.65 3.28
N GLN A 91 -16.09 -2.82 2.46
CA GLN A 91 -16.79 -1.80 1.67
C GLN A 91 -17.47 -2.37 0.42
N ILE A 92 -16.98 -3.51 -0.09
CA ILE A 92 -17.56 -4.21 -1.24
C ILE A 92 -18.73 -5.11 -0.80
N ASP A 93 -18.58 -5.83 0.31
CA ASP A 93 -19.62 -6.71 0.89
C ASP A 93 -20.76 -5.95 1.57
N SER A 94 -20.59 -4.66 1.88
CA SER A 94 -21.70 -3.82 2.40
C SER A 94 -22.73 -3.42 1.32
N LYS A 95 -22.75 -4.13 0.20
CA LYS A 95 -23.79 -4.05 -0.85
C LYS A 95 -25.02 -4.83 -0.45
#